data_AF-A0A803L8C2-F1
#
_entry.id   AF-A0A803L8C2-F1
#
_cell.length_a   1.000
_cell.length_b   1.000
_cell.length_c   1.000
_cell.angle_alpha   90.00
_cell.angle_beta   90.00
_cell.angle_gamma   90.00
#
_symmetry.space_group_name_H-M   'P 1'
#
loop_
_entity.id
_entity.type
_entity.pdbx_description
1 polymer ?
#
loop_
_entity_poly.entity_id
_entity_poly.type
_entity_poly.pdbx_seq_one_letter_code
_entity_poly.pdbx_strand_id
1 'polypeptide(L)'
;MQQMARDHVGKILQEREKMMHELDAKRKELDRRTRELSKCEVITVRERQKLDKEKQQNDERNKSLYMASMEQQKADENVLRLVEKQKREQEEALKKILQLEKELDAKQKLQLEIEELKGKLEITKHLGNDDDAAVQKKLKMLTEELNEKIEKMNSLEDLNQVLMVKQRKSNDELQPARKELITVHILHFVSVLAILEPEIGLVMQEVIDEQDEDLKRLKEKWGAEVYKTVATALLEINEYNPSGRYPVNELWNFKEGRKATVKEVVSYIFKHLKSLKHKR
;
A
#
# COMPACT_ATOMS: atom_id res chain seq x y z
N MET A 1 -79.94 23.92 85.86
CA MET A 1 -80.00 23.27 84.53
C MET A 1 -79.36 24.09 83.41
N GLN A 2 -79.56 25.42 83.32
CA GLN A 2 -79.03 26.21 82.21
C GLN A 2 -77.48 26.27 82.12
N GLN A 3 -76.74 26.26 83.24
CA GLN A 3 -75.27 26.35 83.22
C GLN A 3 -74.61 25.08 82.64
N MET A 4 -75.05 23.89 83.05
CA MET A 4 -74.52 22.64 82.52
C MET A 4 -74.73 22.48 81.01
N ALA A 5 -75.87 22.96 80.48
CA ALA A 5 -76.13 22.97 79.04
C ALA A 5 -75.17 23.94 78.30
N ARG A 6 -74.86 25.10 78.88
CA ARG A 6 -73.89 26.05 78.32
C ARG A 6 -72.47 25.46 78.29
N ASP A 7 -72.05 24.80 79.37
CA ASP A 7 -70.72 24.19 79.46
C ASP A 7 -70.57 23.01 78.47
N HIS A 8 -71.62 22.22 78.28
CA HIS A 8 -71.64 21.13 77.29
C HIS A 8 -71.55 21.65 75.85
N VAL A 9 -72.32 22.68 75.51
CA VAL A 9 -72.24 23.35 74.20
C VAL A 9 -70.84 23.94 73.98
N GLY A 10 -70.23 24.54 75.00
CA GLY A 10 -68.86 25.05 74.94
C GLY A 10 -67.82 23.98 74.59
N LYS A 11 -67.89 22.80 75.23
CA LYS A 11 -67.00 21.66 74.91
C LYS A 11 -67.18 21.17 73.47
N ILE A 12 -68.44 21.03 73.02
CA ILE A 12 -68.76 20.63 71.63
C ILE A 12 -68.17 21.63 70.62
N LEU A 13 -68.29 22.93 70.89
CA LEU A 13 -67.74 23.97 70.01
C LEU A 13 -66.21 23.90 69.96
N GLN A 14 -65.55 23.69 71.11
CA GLN A 14 -64.10 23.54 71.16
C GLN A 14 -63.61 22.29 70.43
N GLU A 15 -64.30 21.15 70.58
CA GLU A 15 -64.00 19.93 69.83
C GLU A 15 -64.21 20.11 68.32
N ARG A 16 -65.30 20.79 67.93
CA ARG A 16 -65.55 21.14 66.52
C ARG A 16 -64.44 22.02 65.95
N GLU A 17 -63.95 22.99 66.71
CA GLU A 17 -62.85 23.86 66.29
C GLU A 17 -61.53 23.08 66.10
N LYS A 18 -61.20 22.19 67.04
CA LYS A 18 -60.06 21.26 66.90
C LYS A 18 -60.19 20.40 65.65
N MET A 19 -61.36 19.80 65.43
CA MET A 19 -61.63 19.00 64.22
C MET A 19 -61.51 19.84 62.94
N MET A 20 -61.97 21.09 62.94
CA MET A 20 -61.81 21.99 61.79
C MET A 20 -60.33 22.27 61.51
N HIS A 21 -59.51 22.53 62.53
CA HIS A 21 -58.06 22.70 62.36
C HIS A 21 -57.37 21.43 61.85
N GLU A 22 -57.74 20.25 62.36
CA GLU A 22 -57.21 18.98 61.87
C GLU A 22 -57.59 18.72 60.41
N LEU A 23 -58.83 19.01 60.03
CA LEU A 23 -59.28 18.90 58.64
C LEU A 23 -58.53 19.87 57.72
N ASP A 24 -58.31 21.12 58.13
CA ASP A 24 -57.53 22.09 57.37
C ASP A 24 -56.06 21.66 57.23
N ALA A 25 -55.46 21.11 58.29
CA ALA A 25 -54.10 20.56 58.25
C ALA A 25 -54.00 19.36 57.29
N LYS A 26 -54.95 18.42 57.33
CA LYS A 26 -55.02 17.28 56.42
C LYS A 26 -55.24 17.72 54.97
N ARG A 27 -56.07 18.73 54.73
CA ARG A 27 -56.29 19.31 53.40
C ARG A 27 -54.99 19.89 52.83
N LYS A 28 -54.27 20.70 53.60
CA LYS A 28 -52.97 21.28 53.19
C LYS A 28 -51.93 20.21 52.89
N GLU A 29 -51.88 19.14 53.68
CA GLU A 29 -50.97 18.01 53.46
C GLU A 29 -51.32 17.23 52.19
N LEU A 30 -52.62 17.00 51.91
CA LEU A 30 -53.07 16.42 50.64
C LEU A 30 -52.68 17.31 49.46
N ASP A 31 -52.88 18.63 49.55
CA ASP A 31 -52.49 19.57 48.48
C ASP A 31 -50.97 19.61 48.25
N ARG A 32 -50.16 19.41 49.30
CA ARG A 32 -48.70 19.26 49.18
C ARG A 32 -48.35 17.96 48.45
N ARG A 33 -48.91 16.82 48.89
CA ARG A 33 -48.66 15.50 48.27
C ARG A 33 -49.11 15.45 46.81
N THR A 34 -50.25 16.04 46.48
CA THR A 34 -50.74 16.12 45.10
C THR A 34 -49.77 16.88 44.20
N ARG A 35 -49.21 18.01 44.68
CA ARG A 35 -48.20 18.77 43.94
C ARG A 35 -46.89 17.99 43.76
N GLU A 36 -46.46 17.24 44.76
CA GLU A 36 -45.26 16.40 44.68
C GLU A 36 -45.45 15.23 43.71
N LEU A 37 -46.58 14.54 43.80
CA LEU A 37 -46.95 13.46 42.86
C LEU A 37 -46.97 13.95 41.42
N SER A 38 -47.59 15.10 41.15
CA SER A 38 -47.63 15.69 39.81
C SER A 38 -46.22 16.00 39.27
N LYS A 39 -45.32 16.52 40.12
CA LYS A 39 -43.91 16.75 39.73
C LYS A 39 -43.19 15.44 39.40
N CYS A 40 -43.32 14.43 40.26
CA CYS A 40 -42.70 13.11 40.03
C CYS A 40 -43.24 12.42 38.77
N GLU A 41 -44.54 12.54 38.49
CA GLU A 41 -45.17 11.98 37.30
C GLU A 41 -44.60 12.58 36.01
N VAL A 42 -44.48 13.92 35.95
CA VAL A 42 -43.88 14.60 34.79
C VAL A 42 -42.43 14.16 34.55
N ILE A 43 -41.63 14.03 35.62
CA ILE A 43 -40.24 13.56 35.52
C ILE A 43 -40.20 12.13 34.99
N THR A 44 -41.01 11.24 35.58
CA THR A 44 -41.07 9.82 35.19
C THR A 44 -41.47 9.64 33.73
N VAL A 45 -42.46 10.41 33.26
CA VAL A 45 -42.90 10.37 31.85
C VAL A 45 -41.78 10.83 30.91
N ARG A 46 -41.07 11.92 31.25
CA ARG A 46 -39.95 12.41 30.44
C ARG A 46 -38.80 11.42 30.39
N GLU A 47 -38.45 10.79 31.51
CA GLU A 47 -37.39 9.78 31.59
C GLU A 47 -37.74 8.54 30.76
N ARG A 48 -38.99 8.06 30.84
CA ARG A 48 -39.47 6.96 29.99
C ARG A 48 -39.36 7.29 28.51
N GLN A 49 -39.82 8.46 28.09
CA GLN A 49 -39.70 8.90 26.69
C GLN A 49 -38.26 8.99 26.22
N LYS A 50 -37.33 9.44 27.08
CA LYS A 50 -35.90 9.48 26.76
C LYS A 50 -35.35 8.07 26.58
N LEU A 51 -35.69 7.15 27.49
CA LEU A 51 -35.26 5.75 27.44
C LEU A 51 -35.80 5.03 26.18
N ASP A 52 -37.05 5.29 25.80
CA ASP A 52 -37.64 4.72 24.59
C ASP A 52 -36.94 5.21 23.32
N LYS A 53 -36.58 6.50 23.25
CA LYS A 53 -35.79 7.05 22.14
C LYS A 53 -34.39 6.46 22.07
N GLU A 54 -33.71 6.34 23.21
CA GLU A 54 -32.38 5.73 23.28
C GLU A 54 -32.43 4.26 22.84
N LYS A 55 -33.46 3.51 23.24
CA LYS A 55 -33.67 2.13 22.82
C LYS A 55 -33.87 2.02 21.30
N GLN A 56 -34.73 2.87 20.72
CA GLN A 56 -34.96 2.89 19.27
C GLN A 56 -33.67 3.22 18.50
N GLN A 57 -32.92 4.23 18.93
CA GLN A 57 -31.63 4.58 18.32
C GLN A 57 -30.63 3.44 18.45
N ASN A 58 -30.61 2.73 19.58
CA ASN A 58 -29.71 1.60 19.77
C ASN A 58 -30.08 0.43 18.83
N ASP A 59 -31.37 0.15 18.66
CA ASP A 59 -31.85 -0.87 17.73
C ASP A 59 -31.48 -0.53 16.27
N GLU A 60 -31.58 0.73 15.87
CA GLU A 60 -31.16 1.22 14.55
C GLU A 60 -29.64 1.13 14.35
N ARG A 61 -28.85 1.54 15.36
CA ARG A 61 -27.38 1.38 15.35
C ARG A 61 -26.99 -0.09 15.23
N ASN A 62 -27.62 -0.98 15.98
CA ASN A 62 -27.36 -2.41 15.93
C ASN A 62 -27.67 -3.01 14.55
N LYS A 63 -28.80 -2.64 13.93
CA LYS A 63 -29.11 -3.04 12.56
C LYS A 63 -28.05 -2.56 11.57
N SER A 64 -27.64 -1.30 11.70
CA SER A 64 -26.62 -0.69 10.83
C SER A 64 -25.27 -1.39 10.98
N LEU A 65 -24.85 -1.68 12.22
CA LEU A 65 -23.62 -2.42 12.51
C LEU A 65 -23.66 -3.84 11.94
N TYR A 66 -24.79 -4.54 12.06
CA TYR A 66 -24.97 -5.86 11.48
C TYR A 66 -24.81 -5.84 9.95
N MET A 67 -25.41 -4.86 9.28
CA MET A 67 -25.27 -4.70 7.83
C MET A 67 -23.83 -4.40 7.42
N ALA A 68 -23.14 -3.50 8.13
CA ALA A 68 -21.74 -3.18 7.89
C ALA A 68 -20.83 -4.41 8.07
N SER A 69 -21.04 -5.20 9.14
CA SER A 69 -20.29 -6.43 9.37
C SER A 69 -20.48 -7.45 8.26
N MET A 70 -21.70 -7.58 7.73
CA MET A 70 -22.01 -8.47 6.61
C MET A 70 -21.35 -8.02 5.30
N GLU A 71 -21.29 -6.71 5.05
CA GLU A 71 -20.60 -6.14 3.89
C GLU A 71 -19.08 -6.31 4.00
N GLN A 72 -18.53 -6.10 5.19
CA GLN A 72 -17.11 -6.31 5.45
C GLN A 72 -16.71 -7.78 5.23
N GLN A 73 -17.49 -8.73 5.75
CA GLN A 73 -17.25 -10.16 5.52
C GLN A 73 -17.25 -10.51 4.02
N LYS A 74 -18.19 -9.96 3.24
CA LYS A 74 -18.21 -10.16 1.78
C LYS A 74 -16.99 -9.56 1.10
N ALA A 75 -16.54 -8.38 1.53
CA ALA A 75 -15.34 -7.75 1.00
C ALA A 75 -14.10 -8.61 1.31
N ASP A 76 -13.98 -9.11 2.53
CA ASP A 76 -12.88 -9.97 2.97
C ASP A 76 -12.83 -11.28 2.16
N GLU A 77 -13.98 -11.92 1.91
CA GLU A 77 -14.06 -13.10 1.04
C GLU A 77 -13.59 -12.81 -0.40
N ASN A 78 -13.95 -11.64 -0.94
CA ASN A 78 -13.51 -11.24 -2.27
C ASN A 78 -12.00 -11.00 -2.32
N VAL A 79 -11.43 -10.36 -1.30
CA VAL A 79 -9.98 -10.16 -1.17
C VAL A 79 -9.26 -11.50 -1.09
N LEU A 80 -9.76 -12.44 -0.29
CA LEU A 80 -9.18 -13.78 -0.17
C LEU A 80 -9.12 -14.50 -1.53
N ARG A 81 -10.21 -14.46 -2.30
CA ARG A 81 -10.25 -15.04 -3.67
C ARG A 81 -9.24 -14.39 -4.60
N LEU A 82 -9.04 -13.07 -4.50
CA LEU A 82 -8.07 -12.36 -5.33
C LEU A 82 -6.63 -12.76 -4.96
N VAL A 83 -6.33 -12.88 -3.67
CA VAL A 83 -5.03 -13.32 -3.17
C VAL A 83 -4.72 -14.74 -3.63
N GLU A 84 -5.68 -15.67 -3.53
CA GLU A 84 -5.52 -17.04 -4.02
C GLU A 84 -5.25 -17.08 -5.53
N LYS A 85 -5.94 -16.25 -6.31
CA LYS A 85 -5.72 -16.14 -7.75
C LYS A 85 -4.32 -15.62 -8.06
N GLN A 86 -3.89 -14.55 -7.41
CA GLN A 86 -2.53 -14.01 -7.58
C GLN A 86 -1.45 -15.03 -7.20
N LYS A 87 -1.68 -15.81 -6.13
CA LYS A 87 -0.75 -16.88 -5.74
C LYS A 87 -0.59 -17.94 -6.83
N ARG A 88 -1.69 -18.38 -7.46
CA ARG A 88 -1.64 -19.33 -8.58
C ARG A 88 -0.88 -18.75 -9.78
N GLU A 89 -1.16 -17.50 -10.14
CA GLU A 89 -0.45 -16.81 -11.23
C GLU A 89 1.06 -16.68 -10.93
N GLN A 90 1.44 -16.37 -9.69
CA GLN A 90 2.84 -16.34 -9.25
C GLN A 90 3.51 -17.72 -9.33
N GLU A 91 2.83 -18.78 -8.89
CA GLU A 91 3.36 -20.15 -8.99
C GLU A 91 3.57 -20.59 -10.44
N GLU A 92 2.67 -20.22 -11.35
CA GLU A 92 2.81 -20.47 -12.79
C GLU A 92 3.97 -19.67 -13.39
N ALA A 93 4.12 -18.40 -13.03
CA ALA A 93 5.22 -17.57 -13.47
C ALA A 93 6.58 -18.12 -12.99
N LEU A 94 6.68 -18.56 -11.73
CA LEU A 94 7.88 -19.20 -11.18
C LEU A 94 8.24 -20.49 -11.92
N LYS A 95 7.25 -21.34 -12.22
CA LYS A 95 7.46 -22.54 -13.04
C LYS A 95 8.01 -22.18 -14.43
N LYS A 96 7.53 -21.09 -15.03
CA LYS A 96 8.01 -20.65 -16.35
C LYS A 96 9.44 -20.11 -16.30
N ILE A 97 9.80 -19.35 -15.27
CA ILE A 97 11.18 -18.87 -15.05
C ILE A 97 12.13 -20.06 -14.93
N LEU A 98 11.80 -21.05 -14.09
CA LEU A 98 12.62 -22.24 -13.92
C LEU A 98 12.82 -23.03 -15.22
N GLN A 99 11.79 -23.07 -16.09
CA GLN A 99 11.93 -23.69 -17.40
C GLN A 99 12.89 -22.90 -18.32
N LEU A 100 12.79 -21.58 -18.33
CA LEU A 100 13.65 -20.71 -19.13
C LEU A 100 15.11 -20.75 -18.65
N GLU A 101 15.36 -20.86 -17.34
CA GLU A 101 16.71 -21.04 -16.79
C GLU A 101 17.36 -22.32 -17.31
N LYS A 102 16.62 -23.45 -17.33
CA LYS A 102 17.13 -24.72 -17.89
C LYS A 102 17.42 -24.61 -19.39
N GLU A 103 16.57 -23.92 -20.14
CA GLU A 103 16.79 -23.68 -21.58
C GLU A 103 18.02 -22.79 -21.81
N LEU A 104 18.25 -21.80 -20.94
CA LEU A 104 19.42 -20.93 -20.98
C LEU A 104 20.71 -21.70 -20.72
N ASP A 105 20.74 -22.55 -19.68
CA ASP A 105 21.89 -23.39 -19.36
C ASP A 105 22.24 -24.34 -20.52
N ALA A 106 21.22 -24.95 -21.13
CA ALA A 106 21.39 -25.80 -22.30
C ALA A 106 21.96 -25.02 -23.50
N LYS A 107 21.49 -23.79 -23.72
CA LYS A 107 21.99 -22.91 -24.78
C LYS A 107 23.46 -22.52 -24.54
N GLN A 108 23.83 -22.17 -23.31
CA GLN A 108 25.21 -21.85 -22.96
C GLN A 108 26.15 -23.05 -23.17
N LYS A 109 25.71 -24.27 -22.82
CA LYS A 109 26.47 -25.50 -23.06
C LYS A 109 26.75 -25.72 -24.56
N LEU A 110 25.74 -25.60 -25.41
CA LEU A 110 25.90 -25.70 -26.87
C LEU A 110 26.81 -24.61 -27.43
N GLN A 111 26.77 -23.41 -26.86
CA GLN A 111 27.62 -22.30 -27.29
C GLN A 111 29.11 -22.56 -27.01
N LEU A 112 29.44 -23.17 -25.86
CA LEU A 112 30.81 -23.61 -25.57
C LEU A 112 31.28 -24.68 -26.55
N GLU A 113 30.42 -25.65 -26.87
CA GLU A 113 30.73 -26.76 -27.80
C GLU A 113 30.97 -26.25 -29.24
N ILE A 114 30.19 -25.26 -29.69
CA ILE A 114 30.39 -24.56 -30.97
C ILE A 114 31.76 -23.88 -31.01
N GLU A 115 32.15 -23.18 -29.95
CA GLU A 115 33.40 -22.42 -29.93
C GLU A 115 34.63 -23.34 -29.85
N GLU A 116 34.52 -24.48 -29.16
CA GLU A 116 35.52 -25.54 -29.20
C GLU A 116 35.70 -26.08 -30.62
N LEU A 117 34.59 -26.37 -31.33
CA LEU A 117 34.62 -26.84 -32.71
C LEU A 117 35.19 -25.80 -33.67
N LYS A 118 34.86 -24.51 -33.51
CA LYS A 118 35.46 -23.41 -34.29
C LYS A 118 36.96 -23.33 -34.07
N GLY A 119 37.43 -23.40 -32.82
CA GLY A 119 38.87 -23.39 -32.51
C GLY A 119 39.61 -24.53 -33.19
N LYS A 120 39.07 -25.75 -33.13
CA LYS A 120 39.62 -26.91 -33.87
C LYS A 120 39.68 -26.66 -35.38
N LEU A 121 38.65 -26.05 -35.95
CA LEU A 121 38.60 -25.75 -37.39
C LEU A 121 39.64 -24.70 -37.82
N GLU A 122 39.82 -23.64 -37.03
CA GLU A 122 40.82 -22.59 -37.27
C GLU A 122 42.26 -23.15 -37.26
N ILE A 123 42.56 -24.02 -36.28
CA ILE A 123 43.84 -24.75 -36.20
C ILE A 123 44.05 -25.61 -37.44
N THR A 124 43.03 -26.34 -37.87
CA THR A 124 43.12 -27.22 -39.05
C THR A 124 43.30 -26.43 -40.35
N LYS A 125 42.67 -25.25 -40.45
CA LYS A 125 42.79 -24.34 -41.60
C LYS A 125 44.19 -23.73 -41.71
N HIS A 126 44.83 -23.39 -40.60
CA HIS A 126 46.21 -22.88 -40.60
C HIS A 126 47.28 -23.97 -40.82
N LEU A 127 46.91 -25.25 -40.74
CA LEU A 127 47.78 -26.40 -40.96
C LEU A 127 47.60 -27.08 -42.33
N GLY A 128 46.64 -26.65 -43.15
CA GLY A 128 46.30 -27.27 -44.43
C GLY A 128 46.80 -26.49 -45.65
N ASN A 129 47.56 -27.16 -46.53
CA ASN A 129 47.88 -26.67 -47.87
C ASN A 129 46.61 -26.46 -48.71
N ASP A 130 46.62 -25.40 -49.52
CA ASP A 130 45.50 -24.65 -50.12
C ASP A 130 44.51 -25.37 -51.08
N ASP A 131 44.51 -26.70 -51.25
CA ASP A 131 43.77 -27.35 -52.36
C ASP A 131 42.60 -28.29 -52.00
N ASP A 132 42.11 -28.35 -50.75
CA ASP A 132 41.07 -29.32 -50.38
C ASP A 132 39.62 -28.75 -50.39
N ALA A 133 38.88 -29.04 -51.46
CA ALA A 133 37.51 -28.59 -51.71
C ALA A 133 36.50 -28.97 -50.60
N ALA A 134 36.78 -30.03 -49.82
CA ALA A 134 35.95 -30.42 -48.69
C ALA A 134 35.98 -29.37 -47.55
N VAL A 135 37.14 -28.73 -47.34
CA VAL A 135 37.34 -27.69 -46.32
C VAL A 135 36.59 -26.41 -46.70
N GLN A 136 36.60 -26.05 -47.99
CA GLN A 136 35.86 -24.89 -48.50
C GLN A 136 34.34 -25.05 -48.32
N LYS A 137 33.80 -26.24 -48.55
CA LYS A 137 32.36 -26.52 -48.35
C LYS A 137 31.97 -26.41 -46.87
N LYS A 138 32.83 -26.90 -45.97
CA LYS A 138 32.60 -26.84 -44.52
C LYS A 138 32.67 -25.40 -43.99
N LEU A 139 33.59 -24.59 -44.51
CA LEU A 139 33.68 -23.16 -44.21
C LEU A 139 32.43 -22.37 -44.63
N LYS A 140 31.89 -22.64 -45.83
CA LYS A 140 30.64 -22.01 -46.28
C LYS A 140 29.46 -22.36 -45.38
N MET A 141 29.27 -23.65 -45.07
CA MET A 141 28.22 -24.10 -44.15
C MET A 141 28.29 -23.44 -42.77
N LEU A 142 29.48 -23.37 -42.18
CA LEU A 142 29.67 -22.72 -40.87
C LEU A 142 29.43 -21.21 -40.92
N THR A 143 29.71 -20.57 -42.06
CA THR A 143 29.44 -19.13 -42.25
C THR A 143 27.94 -18.85 -42.33
N GLU A 144 27.19 -19.69 -43.04
CA GLU A 144 25.73 -19.60 -43.10
C GLU A 144 25.07 -19.87 -41.75
N GLU A 145 25.53 -20.88 -41.01
CA GLU A 145 25.01 -21.18 -39.67
C GLU A 145 25.31 -20.06 -38.67
N LEU A 146 26.49 -19.43 -38.78
CA LEU A 146 26.86 -18.28 -37.95
C LEU A 146 25.97 -17.06 -38.24
N ASN A 147 25.72 -16.77 -39.52
CA ASN A 147 24.82 -15.67 -39.92
C ASN A 147 23.38 -15.91 -39.44
N GLU A 148 22.89 -17.15 -39.53
CA GLU A 148 21.57 -17.51 -39.01
C GLU A 148 21.45 -17.31 -37.49
N LYS A 149 22.52 -17.62 -36.73
CA LYS A 149 22.55 -17.39 -35.28
C LYS A 149 22.60 -15.90 -34.93
N ILE A 150 23.31 -15.09 -35.71
CA ILE A 150 23.36 -13.62 -35.53
C ILE A 150 21.97 -13.01 -35.78
N GLU A 151 21.29 -13.40 -36.85
CA GLU A 151 19.92 -12.97 -37.14
C GLU A 151 18.94 -13.34 -36.00
N LYS A 152 19.01 -14.59 -35.50
CA LYS A 152 18.21 -15.04 -34.35
C LYS A 152 18.53 -14.25 -33.08
N MET A 153 19.80 -13.90 -32.85
CA MET A 153 20.21 -13.09 -31.70
C MET A 153 19.63 -11.68 -31.78
N ASN A 154 19.73 -11.02 -32.94
CA ASN A 154 19.17 -9.68 -33.14
C ASN A 154 17.65 -9.68 -32.97
N SER A 155 16.97 -10.71 -33.51
CA SER A 155 15.52 -10.88 -33.35
C SER A 155 15.10 -10.99 -31.88
N LEU A 156 15.88 -11.71 -31.07
CA LEU A 156 15.63 -11.86 -29.64
C LEU A 156 15.93 -10.57 -28.88
N GLU A 157 16.94 -9.81 -29.29
CA GLU A 157 17.28 -8.52 -28.69
C GLU A 157 16.18 -7.47 -28.95
N ASP A 158 15.65 -7.42 -30.17
CA ASP A 158 14.50 -6.61 -30.54
C ASP A 158 13.26 -6.98 -29.70
N LEU A 159 12.97 -8.29 -29.57
CA LEU A 159 11.87 -8.77 -28.75
C LEU A 159 12.05 -8.38 -27.27
N ASN A 160 13.26 -8.51 -26.74
CA ASN A 160 13.57 -8.13 -25.35
C ASN A 160 13.38 -6.62 -25.13
N GLN A 161 13.80 -5.77 -26.08
CA GLN A 161 13.52 -4.33 -26.02
C GLN A 161 12.01 -4.04 -26.01
N VAL A 162 11.23 -4.72 -26.86
CA VAL A 162 9.76 -4.55 -26.89
C VAL A 162 9.13 -4.97 -25.55
N LEU A 163 9.58 -6.09 -24.97
CA LEU A 163 9.10 -6.57 -23.68
C LEU A 163 9.45 -5.59 -22.56
N MET A 164 10.67 -5.05 -22.53
CA MET A 164 11.09 -4.01 -21.60
C MET A 164 10.17 -2.77 -21.67
N VAL A 165 9.83 -2.32 -22.88
CA VAL A 165 8.91 -1.18 -23.07
C VAL A 165 7.50 -1.53 -22.58
N LYS A 166 6.97 -2.72 -22.89
CA LYS A 166 5.66 -3.17 -22.40
C LYS A 166 5.62 -3.30 -20.87
N GLN A 167 6.68 -3.84 -20.27
CA GLN A 167 6.82 -3.99 -18.83
C GLN A 167 6.77 -2.62 -18.14
N ARG A 168 7.50 -1.63 -18.68
CA ARG A 168 7.47 -0.25 -18.18
C ARG A 168 6.07 0.35 -18.28
N LYS A 169 5.43 0.26 -19.45
CA LYS A 169 4.05 0.76 -19.65
C LYS A 169 3.04 0.11 -18.71
N SER A 170 3.06 -1.22 -18.58
CA SER A 170 2.16 -1.94 -17.68
C SER A 170 2.41 -1.57 -16.22
N ASN A 171 3.67 -1.37 -15.82
CA ASN A 171 3.99 -0.87 -14.49
C ASN A 171 3.49 0.56 -14.28
N ASP A 172 3.62 1.45 -15.27
CA ASP A 172 3.11 2.82 -15.23
C ASP A 172 1.57 2.85 -15.13
N GLU A 173 0.87 1.96 -15.84
CA GLU A 173 -0.59 1.80 -15.75
C GLU A 173 -1.06 1.32 -14.37
N LEU A 174 -0.23 0.53 -13.67
CA LEU A 174 -0.51 0.05 -12.30
C LEU A 174 -0.19 1.10 -11.22
N GLN A 175 0.66 2.09 -11.51
CA GLN A 175 1.04 3.11 -10.52
C GLN A 175 -0.15 3.92 -9.97
N PRO A 176 -1.12 4.39 -10.78
CA PRO A 176 -2.30 5.08 -10.27
C PRO A 176 -3.08 4.24 -9.26
N ALA A 177 -3.37 2.98 -9.57
CA ALA A 177 -4.12 2.09 -8.68
C ALA A 177 -3.35 1.81 -7.37
N ARG A 178 -2.02 1.65 -7.43
CA ARG A 178 -1.18 1.53 -6.22
C ARG A 178 -1.19 2.80 -5.37
N LYS A 179 -1.08 3.97 -6.00
CA LYS A 179 -1.16 5.27 -5.30
C LYS A 179 -2.51 5.46 -4.63
N GLU A 180 -3.59 5.11 -5.32
CA GLU A 180 -4.94 5.20 -4.78
C GLU A 180 -5.13 4.25 -3.60
N LEU A 181 -4.66 2.99 -3.71
CA LEU A 181 -4.69 2.03 -2.60
C LEU A 181 -3.89 2.51 -1.38
N ILE A 182 -2.68 3.03 -1.60
CA ILE A 182 -1.86 3.62 -0.52
C ILE A 182 -2.57 4.82 0.10
N THR A 183 -3.16 5.69 -0.72
CA THR A 183 -3.88 6.88 -0.24
C THR A 183 -5.10 6.47 0.59
N VAL A 184 -5.91 5.52 0.10
CA VAL A 184 -7.07 4.98 0.83
C VAL A 184 -6.63 4.32 2.14
N HIS A 185 -5.54 3.56 2.13
CA HIS A 185 -5.02 2.92 3.33
C HIS A 185 -4.52 3.93 4.36
N ILE A 186 -3.77 4.95 3.93
CA ILE A 186 -3.31 6.05 4.79
C ILE A 186 -4.51 6.84 5.31
N LEU A 187 -5.49 7.18 4.48
CA LEU A 187 -6.69 7.91 4.91
C LEU A 187 -7.52 7.10 5.91
N HIS A 188 -7.65 5.79 5.70
CA HIS A 188 -8.31 4.89 6.64
C HIS A 188 -7.52 4.77 7.96
N PHE A 189 -6.20 4.67 7.89
CA PHE A 189 -5.35 4.62 9.08
C PHE A 189 -5.37 5.93 9.86
N VAL A 190 -5.32 7.08 9.16
CA VAL A 190 -5.42 8.42 9.76
C VAL A 190 -6.80 8.64 10.37
N SER A 191 -7.88 8.19 9.73
CA SER A 191 -9.22 8.32 10.32
C SER A 191 -9.40 7.42 11.54
N VAL A 192 -8.86 6.21 11.53
CA VAL A 192 -8.82 5.31 12.70
C VAL A 192 -7.97 5.89 13.83
N LEU A 193 -6.80 6.46 13.52
CA LEU A 193 -5.93 7.10 14.50
C LEU A 193 -6.51 8.40 15.05
N ALA A 194 -7.18 9.22 14.22
CA ALA A 194 -7.84 10.45 14.68
C ALA A 194 -9.00 10.18 15.65
N ILE A 195 -9.61 9.00 15.58
CA ILE A 195 -10.59 8.53 16.56
C ILE A 195 -9.92 8.11 17.88
N LEU A 196 -8.66 7.67 17.84
CA LEU A 196 -7.93 7.11 18.98
C LEU A 196 -7.02 8.14 19.70
N GLU A 197 -6.41 9.12 19.01
CA GLU A 197 -5.45 10.07 19.59
C GLU A 197 -5.54 11.47 18.93
N PRO A 198 -6.20 12.47 19.54
CA PRO A 198 -6.46 13.76 18.90
C PRO A 198 -5.29 14.76 18.83
N GLU A 199 -4.14 14.48 19.47
CA GLU A 199 -3.17 15.54 19.82
C GLU A 199 -1.81 15.52 19.12
N ILE A 200 -1.54 14.61 18.16
CA ILE A 200 -0.22 14.58 17.51
C ILE A 200 -0.34 14.79 16.01
N GLY A 201 0.02 16.01 15.56
CA GLY A 201 0.26 16.30 14.15
C GLY A 201 1.47 15.50 13.65
N LEU A 202 1.21 14.36 13.00
CA LEU A 202 2.24 13.47 12.46
C LEU A 202 2.47 13.75 10.98
N VAL A 203 3.70 14.16 10.66
CA VAL A 203 4.25 14.10 9.30
C VAL A 203 4.92 12.73 9.17
N MET A 204 4.44 11.87 8.28
CA MET A 204 5.13 10.61 7.98
C MET A 204 6.39 10.91 7.16
N GLN A 205 7.55 10.81 7.81
CA GLN A 205 8.86 10.87 7.18
C GLN A 205 9.40 9.44 7.07
N GLU A 206 9.79 9.00 5.87
CA GLU A 206 10.53 7.74 5.74
C GLU A 206 11.95 7.94 6.31
N VAL A 207 12.26 7.16 7.34
CA VAL A 207 13.55 7.18 8.04
C VAL A 207 14.23 5.83 7.84
N ILE A 208 15.55 5.85 7.73
CA ILE A 208 16.35 4.63 7.68
C ILE A 208 16.25 3.92 9.04
N ASP A 209 15.90 2.64 9.03
CA ASP A 209 15.96 1.82 10.23
C ASP A 209 17.43 1.52 10.58
N GLU A 210 17.95 2.21 11.60
CA GLU A 210 19.31 1.98 12.10
C GLU A 210 19.48 0.60 12.75
N GLN A 211 18.37 -0.10 13.06
CA GLN A 211 18.39 -1.45 13.59
C GLN A 211 18.41 -2.53 12.50
N ASP A 212 18.34 -2.14 11.22
CA ASP A 212 18.43 -3.07 10.10
C ASP A 212 19.71 -3.90 10.16
N GLU A 213 19.53 -5.22 10.15
CA GLU A 213 20.59 -6.19 10.38
C GLU A 213 21.67 -6.17 9.27
N ASP A 214 21.30 -5.79 8.05
CA ASP A 214 22.23 -5.73 6.93
C ASP A 214 23.00 -4.41 6.94
N LEU A 215 22.37 -3.30 7.34
CA LEU A 215 23.05 -2.03 7.58
C LEU A 215 24.03 -2.09 8.76
N LYS A 216 23.68 -2.80 9.84
CA LYS A 216 24.61 -3.08 10.95
C LYS A 216 25.83 -3.85 10.47
N ARG A 217 25.61 -4.95 9.75
CA ARG A 217 26.69 -5.77 9.17
C ARG A 217 27.56 -4.97 8.20
N LEU A 218 26.96 -4.08 7.40
CA LEU A 218 27.68 -3.18 6.50
C LEU A 218 28.61 -2.24 7.28
N LYS A 219 28.09 -1.61 8.34
CA LYS A 219 28.83 -0.69 9.20
C LYS A 219 29.96 -1.38 9.97
N GLU A 220 29.73 -2.59 10.48
CA GLU A 220 30.75 -3.39 11.18
C GLU A 220 31.87 -3.84 10.24
N LYS A 221 31.55 -4.27 9.01
CA LYS A 221 32.55 -4.80 8.06
C LYS A 221 33.31 -3.72 7.29
N TRP A 222 32.66 -2.62 6.95
CA TRP A 222 33.18 -1.63 6.00
C TRP A 222 33.27 -0.21 6.58
N GLY A 223 32.88 -0.02 7.83
CA GLY A 223 33.00 1.25 8.55
C GLY A 223 31.89 2.27 8.26
N ALA A 224 31.97 3.41 8.94
CA ALA A 224 30.92 4.42 8.94
C ALA A 224 30.76 5.17 7.61
N GLU A 225 31.81 5.29 6.81
CA GLU A 225 31.80 6.02 5.54
C GLU A 225 30.99 5.29 4.46
N VAL A 226 31.15 3.97 4.38
CA VAL A 226 30.37 3.11 3.47
C VAL A 226 28.91 3.06 3.91
N TYR A 227 28.64 2.91 5.21
CA TYR A 227 27.29 3.00 5.75
C TYR A 227 26.61 4.32 5.37
N LYS A 228 27.28 5.46 5.58
CA LYS A 228 26.73 6.78 5.25
C LYS A 228 26.43 6.92 3.76
N THR A 229 27.32 6.41 2.91
CA THR A 229 27.14 6.45 1.45
C THR A 229 25.91 5.65 1.02
N VAL A 230 25.76 4.43 1.54
CA VAL A 230 24.62 3.56 1.24
C VAL A 230 23.31 4.15 1.78
N ALA A 231 23.32 4.64 3.02
CA ALA A 231 22.19 5.32 3.63
C ALA A 231 21.72 6.52 2.79
N THR A 232 22.67 7.35 2.35
CA THR A 232 22.39 8.51 1.49
C THR A 232 21.79 8.07 0.16
N ALA A 233 22.37 7.06 -0.50
CA ALA A 233 21.86 6.55 -1.77
C ALA A 233 20.44 5.95 -1.64
N LEU A 234 20.12 5.29 -0.52
CA LEU A 234 18.78 4.75 -0.27
C LEU A 234 17.74 5.87 -0.12
N LEU A 235 18.09 6.95 0.57
CA LEU A 235 17.24 8.14 0.70
C LEU A 235 17.06 8.83 -0.66
N GLU A 236 18.15 9.03 -1.41
CA GLU A 236 18.12 9.65 -2.74
C GLU A 236 17.27 8.84 -3.73
N ILE A 237 17.37 7.51 -3.72
CA ILE A 237 16.54 6.62 -4.54
C ILE A 237 15.05 6.78 -4.19
N ASN A 238 14.74 6.95 -2.92
CA ASN A 238 13.36 7.11 -2.48
C ASN A 238 12.80 8.51 -2.80
N GLU A 239 13.64 9.55 -2.74
CA GLU A 239 13.26 10.90 -3.17
C GLU A 239 13.05 10.98 -4.69
N TYR A 240 13.90 10.29 -5.45
CA TYR A 240 13.92 10.38 -6.91
C TYR A 240 12.96 9.39 -7.60
N ASN A 241 12.87 8.16 -7.10
CA ASN A 241 12.03 7.09 -7.65
C ASN A 241 11.41 6.23 -6.53
N PRO A 242 10.51 6.82 -5.71
CA PRO A 242 9.94 6.15 -4.53
C PRO A 242 9.26 4.83 -4.88
N SER A 243 8.58 4.79 -6.02
CA SER A 243 7.77 3.66 -6.45
C SER A 243 8.55 2.57 -7.18
N GLY A 244 9.64 2.91 -7.86
CA GLY A 244 10.43 1.96 -8.67
C GLY A 244 11.66 1.42 -7.95
N ARG A 245 12.31 2.24 -7.11
CA ARG A 245 13.54 1.90 -6.37
C ARG A 245 14.68 1.28 -7.20
N TYR A 246 14.65 1.47 -8.53
CA TYR A 246 15.73 1.08 -9.44
C TYR A 246 16.52 2.31 -9.91
N PRO A 247 17.84 2.16 -10.18
CA PRO A 247 18.65 3.24 -10.73
C PRO A 247 18.14 3.67 -12.11
N VAL A 248 17.89 4.97 -12.27
CA VAL A 248 17.50 5.57 -13.56
C VAL A 248 18.76 6.14 -14.20
N ASN A 249 19.14 5.61 -15.37
CA ASN A 249 20.29 6.12 -16.12
C ASN A 249 19.95 7.49 -16.70
N GLU A 250 20.66 8.52 -16.25
CA GLU A 250 20.48 9.91 -16.68
C GLU A 250 21.72 10.41 -17.43
N LEU A 251 21.50 11.18 -18.49
CA LEU A 251 22.59 11.88 -19.17
C LEU A 251 22.93 13.13 -18.36
N TRP A 252 24.18 13.25 -17.91
CA TRP A 252 24.63 14.32 -17.02
C TRP A 252 25.58 15.29 -17.73
N ASN A 253 25.39 16.59 -17.50
CA ASN A 253 26.34 17.62 -17.92
C ASN A 253 27.35 17.85 -16.79
N PHE A 254 28.51 17.19 -16.89
CA PHE A 254 29.58 17.29 -15.87
C PHE A 254 30.15 18.70 -15.70
N LYS A 255 30.05 19.58 -16.71
CA LYS A 255 30.54 20.96 -16.60
C LYS A 255 29.63 21.84 -15.76
N GLU A 256 28.33 21.62 -15.90
CA GLU A 256 27.28 22.40 -15.23
C GLU A 256 26.79 21.73 -13.93
N GLY A 257 27.27 20.52 -13.63
CA GLY A 257 26.88 19.78 -12.43
C GLY A 257 25.39 19.47 -12.34
N ARG A 258 24.72 19.28 -13.48
CA ARG A 258 23.27 19.01 -13.56
C ARG A 258 22.92 18.06 -14.69
N LYS A 259 21.69 17.55 -14.69
CA LYS A 259 21.12 16.75 -15.80
C LYS A 259 21.28 17.47 -17.14
N ALA A 260 21.74 16.74 -18.14
CA ALA A 260 21.90 17.24 -19.50
C ALA A 260 20.53 17.44 -20.14
N THR A 261 20.33 18.61 -20.73
CA THR A 261 19.15 18.92 -21.53
C THR A 261 19.20 18.19 -22.87
N VAL A 262 18.04 17.91 -23.45
CA VAL A 262 17.94 17.27 -24.78
C VAL A 262 18.76 18.03 -25.83
N LYS A 263 18.79 19.37 -25.77
CA LYS A 263 19.59 20.21 -26.66
C LYS A 263 21.09 19.96 -26.52
N GLU A 264 21.59 19.82 -25.29
CA GLU A 264 23.00 19.51 -25.00
C GLU A 264 23.37 18.11 -25.51
N VAL A 265 22.49 17.12 -25.28
CA VAL A 265 22.69 15.74 -25.76
C VAL A 265 22.71 15.67 -27.28
N VAL A 266 21.71 16.25 -27.95
CA VAL A 266 21.63 16.29 -29.42
C VAL A 266 22.85 17.00 -30.01
N SER A 267 23.28 18.13 -29.42
CA SER A 267 24.46 18.86 -29.87
C SER A 267 25.74 18.04 -29.72
N TYR A 268 25.90 17.29 -28.62
CA TYR A 268 27.03 16.42 -28.39
C TYR A 268 27.09 15.29 -29.44
N ILE A 269 25.97 14.59 -29.68
CA ILE A 269 25.87 13.53 -30.68
C ILE A 269 26.21 14.08 -32.07
N PHE A 270 25.66 15.24 -32.44
CA PHE A 270 25.91 15.85 -33.75
C PHE A 270 27.39 16.22 -33.95
N LYS A 271 28.04 16.72 -32.89
CA LYS A 271 29.48 17.04 -32.92
C LYS A 271 30.33 15.77 -33.04
N HIS A 272 29.98 14.71 -32.32
CA HIS A 272 30.68 13.43 -32.36
C HIS A 272 30.55 12.76 -33.74
N LEU A 273 29.34 12.73 -34.31
CA LEU A 273 29.09 12.19 -35.66
C LEU A 273 29.82 12.97 -36.76
N LYS A 274 29.92 14.30 -36.65
CA LYS A 274 30.73 15.11 -37.59
C LYS A 274 32.22 14.75 -37.52
N SER A 275 32.75 14.52 -36.33
CA SER A 275 34.16 14.15 -36.15
C SER A 275 34.50 12.76 -36.70
N LEU A 276 33.55 11.82 -36.65
CA LEU A 276 33.70 10.48 -37.22
C LEU A 276 33.67 10.46 -38.75
N LYS A 277 32.93 11.38 -39.39
CA LYS A 277 32.89 11.53 -40.86
C LYS A 277 34.14 12.17 -41.46
N HIS A 278 35.02 12.79 -40.67
CA HIS A 278 36.28 13.37 -41.15
C HIS A 278 37.50 12.45 -40.94
N LYS A 279 37.31 11.26 -40.36
CA LYS A 279 38.38 10.27 -40.11
C LYS A 279 38.30 9.03 -41.01
N ARG A 280 37.39 8.99 -41.99
CA ARG A 280 37.33 7.98 -43.04
C ARG A 280 37.74 8.59 -44.37
#